data_AF-A0A5C3NL88-F1
#
_entry.id   AF-A0A5C3NL88-F1
#
_cell.length_a   1.000
_cell.length_b   1.000
_cell.length_c   1.000
_cell.angle_alpha   90.00
_cell.angle_beta   90.00
_cell.angle_gamma   90.00
#
_symmetry.space_group_name_H-M   'P 1'
#
loop_
_entity.id
_entity.type
_entity.pdbx_description
1 polymer ?
#
loop_
_entity_poly.entity_id
_entity_poly.type
_entity_poly.pdbx_seq_one_letter_code
_entity_poly.pdbx_strand_id
1 'polypeptide(L)'
;MPWPPQIIRQFEKVPPNPSEREYYGPYNKLLCTVFPPDTDFTVVPQYMPILDDLNSAANCLAMFEVQFADKPVFAVELKPSGHLRCPSARKVADQQVRCRIWDIKGMIASTICSELRAYRV
;
A
#
# COMPACT_ATOMS: atom_id res chain seq x y z
N MET A 1 -18.20 8.06 -14.90
CA MET A 1 -17.09 8.92 -15.34
C MET A 1 -15.96 8.02 -15.83
N PRO A 2 -15.43 8.21 -17.05
CA PRO A 2 -14.25 7.47 -17.50
C PRO A 2 -13.00 7.92 -16.73
N TRP A 3 -12.07 7.00 -16.50
CA TRP A 3 -10.78 7.33 -15.90
C TRP A 3 -9.97 8.29 -16.78
N PRO A 4 -9.14 9.18 -16.20
CA PRO A 4 -8.22 10.00 -16.97
C PRO A 4 -7.38 9.15 -17.96
N PRO A 5 -7.23 9.57 -19.22
CA PRO A 5 -6.51 8.79 -20.24
C PRO A 5 -5.07 8.45 -19.84
N GLN A 6 -4.43 9.28 -19.02
CA GLN A 6 -3.07 9.03 -18.56
C GLN A 6 -2.98 7.83 -17.61
N ILE A 7 -4.03 7.55 -16.82
CA ILE A 7 -4.10 6.37 -15.97
C ILE A 7 -4.27 5.13 -16.85
N ILE A 8 -5.24 5.17 -17.77
CA ILE A 8 -5.53 4.06 -18.69
C ILE A 8 -4.27 3.66 -19.47
N ARG A 9 -3.57 4.64 -20.05
CA ARG A 9 -2.30 4.42 -20.76
C ARG A 9 -1.18 3.79 -19.94
N GLN A 10 -1.21 3.91 -18.60
CA GLN A 10 -0.23 3.24 -17.75
C GLN A 10 -0.60 1.77 -17.55
N PHE A 11 -1.89 1.47 -17.34
CA PHE A 11 -2.36 0.09 -17.24
C PHE A 11 -2.24 -0.67 -18.56
N GLU A 12 -2.36 0.00 -19.71
CA GLU A 12 -2.14 -0.60 -21.04
C GLU A 12 -0.68 -1.02 -21.30
N LYS A 13 0.29 -0.47 -20.54
CA LYS A 13 1.71 -0.84 -20.66
C LYS A 13 2.06 -2.12 -19.90
N VAL A 14 1.16 -2.62 -19.06
CA VAL A 14 1.39 -3.82 -18.27
C VAL A 14 1.44 -5.03 -19.23
N PRO A 15 2.50 -5.85 -19.20
CA PRO A 15 2.62 -6.98 -20.10
C PRO A 15 1.58 -8.08 -19.78
N PRO A 16 1.33 -9.03 -20.70
CA PRO A 16 0.31 -10.08 -20.51
C PRO A 16 0.53 -11.00 -19.30
N ASN A 17 1.78 -11.21 -18.90
CA ASN A 17 2.16 -12.04 -17.74
C ASN A 17 2.93 -11.20 -16.72
N PRO A 18 2.26 -10.28 -16.02
CA PRO A 18 2.97 -9.27 -15.28
C PRO A 18 3.49 -9.78 -13.95
N SER A 19 4.72 -9.40 -13.62
CA SER A 19 5.23 -9.45 -12.25
C SER A 19 4.55 -8.35 -11.40
N GLU A 20 4.61 -8.50 -10.09
CA GLU A 20 4.05 -7.52 -9.16
C GLU A 20 4.59 -6.09 -9.42
N ARG A 21 5.87 -5.99 -9.79
CA ARG A 21 6.57 -4.72 -10.00
C ARG A 21 6.02 -3.89 -11.14
N GLU A 22 5.47 -4.54 -12.17
CA GLU A 22 4.90 -3.85 -13.31
C GLU A 22 3.59 -3.13 -12.97
N TYR A 23 2.96 -3.49 -11.85
CA TYR A 23 1.79 -2.78 -11.33
C TYR A 23 2.15 -1.55 -10.47
N TYR A 24 3.39 -1.40 -10.00
CA TYR A 24 3.76 -0.30 -9.10
C TYR A 24 3.55 1.07 -9.75
N GLY A 25 4.03 1.27 -10.98
CA GLY A 25 3.86 2.53 -11.71
C GLY A 25 2.38 2.89 -11.95
N PRO A 26 1.57 1.99 -12.54
CA PRO A 26 0.14 2.20 -12.74
C PRO A 26 -0.63 2.51 -11.44
N TYR A 27 -0.39 1.75 -10.36
CA TYR A 27 -1.06 1.99 -9.08
C TYR A 27 -0.60 3.29 -8.41
N ASN A 28 0.70 3.63 -8.47
CA ASN A 28 1.17 4.92 -7.99
C ASN A 28 0.46 6.08 -8.71
N LYS A 29 0.36 6.00 -10.05
CA LYS A 29 -0.35 7.00 -10.86
C LYS A 29 -1.83 7.10 -10.48
N LEU A 30 -2.49 5.96 -10.27
CA LEU A 30 -3.88 5.89 -9.84
C LEU A 30 -4.07 6.54 -8.47
N LEU A 31 -3.27 6.14 -7.48
CA LEU A 31 -3.38 6.63 -6.11
C LEU A 31 -3.09 8.12 -6.01
N CYS A 32 -2.06 8.64 -6.67
CA CYS A 32 -1.80 10.08 -6.73
C CYS A 32 -2.87 10.89 -7.48
N THR A 33 -3.75 10.23 -8.25
CA THR A 33 -4.89 10.91 -8.88
C THR A 33 -6.13 10.91 -7.98
N VAL A 34 -6.32 9.86 -7.18
CA VAL A 34 -7.43 9.76 -6.21
C VAL A 34 -7.13 10.56 -4.95
N PHE A 35 -5.86 10.63 -4.56
CA PHE A 35 -5.34 11.40 -3.44
C PHE A 35 -4.36 12.45 -3.97
N PRO A 36 -4.88 13.56 -4.52
CA PRO A 36 -4.06 14.56 -5.16
C PRO A 36 -3.30 15.40 -4.11
N PRO A 37 -2.16 16.02 -4.50
CA PRO A 37 -1.24 16.67 -3.56
C PRO A 37 -1.77 17.98 -2.96
N ASP A 38 -2.89 18.50 -3.46
CA ASP A 38 -3.62 19.65 -2.92
C ASP A 38 -4.58 19.27 -1.78
N THR A 39 -4.59 18.01 -1.36
CA THR A 39 -5.35 17.51 -0.21
C THR A 39 -4.44 17.18 0.97
N ASP A 40 -5.03 16.98 2.15
CA ASP A 40 -4.31 16.56 3.36
C ASP A 40 -3.86 15.09 3.35
N PHE A 41 -4.08 14.38 2.22
CA PHE A 41 -3.68 12.99 2.08
C PHE A 41 -2.29 12.87 1.45
N THR A 42 -1.48 11.97 1.99
CA THR A 42 -0.15 11.65 1.46
C THR A 42 -0.10 10.18 1.04
N VAL A 43 0.27 9.92 -0.22
CA VAL A 43 0.55 8.57 -0.71
C VAL A 43 2.00 8.22 -0.43
N VAL A 44 2.23 7.20 0.41
CA VAL A 44 3.54 6.74 0.88
C VAL A 44 3.80 5.32 0.35
N PRO A 45 4.75 5.14 -0.57
CA PRO A 45 5.21 3.82 -0.99
C PRO A 45 6.00 3.15 0.15
N GLN A 46 5.59 1.96 0.58
CA GLN A 46 6.23 1.17 1.63
C GLN A 46 7.08 0.04 1.03
N TYR A 47 8.39 0.12 1.26
CA TYR A 47 9.35 -0.90 0.88
C TYR A 47 9.65 -1.77 2.09
N MET A 48 9.35 -3.07 2.01
CA MET A 48 9.71 -4.00 3.07
C MET A 48 10.86 -4.89 2.60
N PRO A 49 11.91 -5.06 3.43
CA PRO A 49 12.93 -6.05 3.15
C PRO A 49 12.28 -7.44 3.19
N ILE A 50 12.46 -8.22 2.13
CA ILE A 50 12.04 -9.61 2.10
C ILE A 50 12.97 -10.36 3.06
N LEU A 51 12.45 -10.75 4.22
CA LEU A 51 13.22 -11.36 5.32
C LEU A 51 13.90 -12.69 4.91
N ASP A 52 13.48 -13.31 3.82
CA ASP A 52 14.00 -14.61 3.36
C ASP A 52 15.25 -14.53 2.47
N ASP A 53 15.69 -13.34 2.05
CA ASP A 53 16.84 -13.21 1.14
C ASP A 53 17.82 -12.12 1.61
N LEU A 54 18.60 -12.45 2.64
CA LEU A 54 19.66 -11.60 3.20
C LEU A 54 20.73 -11.17 2.16
N ASN A 55 20.72 -11.73 0.94
CA ASN A 55 21.67 -11.42 -0.13
C ASN A 55 21.05 -10.69 -1.33
N SER A 56 19.75 -10.45 -1.35
CA SER A 56 19.11 -9.72 -2.45
C SER A 56 18.75 -8.32 -2.01
N ALA A 57 19.64 -7.37 -2.31
CA ALA A 57 19.45 -5.92 -2.17
C ALA A 57 18.30 -5.36 -3.05
N ALA A 58 17.37 -6.20 -3.50
CA ALA A 58 16.20 -5.79 -4.25
C ALA A 58 15.07 -5.44 -3.27
N ASN A 59 15.18 -4.26 -2.63
CA ASN A 59 14.07 -3.66 -1.88
C ASN A 59 12.81 -3.66 -2.77
N CYS A 60 11.86 -4.56 -2.49
CA CYS A 60 10.64 -4.67 -3.26
C CYS A 60 9.56 -3.82 -2.60
N LEU A 61 8.84 -3.03 -3.41
CA LEU A 61 7.71 -2.25 -2.91
C LEU A 61 6.60 -3.24 -2.53
N ALA A 62 6.31 -3.38 -1.23
CA ALA A 62 5.29 -4.31 -0.80
C ALA A 62 3.89 -3.69 -0.83
N MET A 63 3.78 -2.38 -0.61
CA MET A 63 2.50 -1.74 -0.33
C MET A 63 2.52 -0.25 -0.62
N PHE A 64 1.37 0.32 -0.95
CA PHE A 64 1.11 1.75 -0.88
C PHE A 64 0.27 2.06 0.35
N GLU A 65 0.68 3.03 1.14
CA GLU A 65 -0.06 3.54 2.28
C GLU A 65 -0.57 4.94 1.95
N VAL A 66 -1.77 5.28 2.38
CA VAL A 66 -2.31 6.63 2.30
C VAL A 66 -2.52 7.11 3.72
N GLN A 67 -1.91 8.26 4.02
CA GLN A 67 -1.90 8.86 5.34
C GLN A 67 -2.71 10.15 5.34
N PHE A 68 -3.37 10.45 6.45
CA PHE A 68 -4.00 11.73 6.74
C PHE A 68 -3.44 12.23 8.08
N ALA A 69 -2.82 13.41 8.11
CA ALA A 69 -2.13 13.94 9.29
C ALA A 69 -1.17 12.92 9.94
N ASP A 70 -0.30 12.32 9.12
CA ASP A 70 0.68 11.27 9.50
C ASP A 70 0.07 9.96 10.04
N LYS A 71 -1.24 9.77 9.90
CA LYS A 71 -1.94 8.54 10.33
C LYS A 71 -2.36 7.71 9.12
N PRO A 72 -1.98 6.42 9.02
CA PRO A 72 -2.48 5.54 7.97
C PRO A 72 -4.00 5.41 8.03
N VAL A 73 -4.66 5.72 6.92
CA VAL A 73 -6.11 5.59 6.76
C VAL A 73 -6.50 4.58 5.68
N PHE A 74 -5.58 4.30 4.75
CA PHE A 74 -5.82 3.36 3.66
C PHE A 74 -4.51 2.69 3.23
N ALA A 75 -4.59 1.44 2.80
CA ALA A 75 -3.43 0.66 2.39
C ALA A 75 -3.79 -0.25 1.22
N VAL A 76 -2.88 -0.37 0.25
CA VAL A 76 -2.99 -1.21 -0.94
C VAL A 76 -1.75 -2.08 -1.04
N GLU A 77 -1.94 -3.38 -0.85
CA GLU A 77 -0.92 -4.38 -1.11
C GLU A 77 -1.13 -4.95 -2.52
N LEU A 78 -0.07 -5.01 -3.32
CA LEU A 78 -0.11 -5.59 -4.65
C LEU A 78 0.35 -7.04 -4.61
N LYS A 79 -0.29 -7.89 -5.41
CA LYS A 79 0.06 -9.31 -5.55
C LYS A 79 0.13 -9.68 -7.03
N PRO A 80 0.93 -10.70 -7.40
CA PRO A 80 0.95 -11.24 -8.75
C PRO A 80 -0.46 -11.62 -9.23
N SER A 81 -0.76 -11.37 -10.51
CA SER A 81 -2.08 -11.62 -11.11
C SER A 81 -2.52 -13.09 -10.99
N GLY A 82 -1.56 -14.03 -10.98
CA GLY A 82 -1.81 -15.45 -10.76
C GLY A 82 -2.47 -15.77 -9.41
N HIS A 83 -2.26 -14.94 -8.39
CA HIS A 83 -2.87 -15.14 -7.06
C HIS A 83 -4.39 -14.98 -7.08
N LEU A 84 -4.94 -14.20 -8.03
CA LEU A 84 -6.39 -14.02 -8.14
C LEU A 84 -7.13 -15.34 -8.40
N ARG A 85 -6.50 -16.27 -9.13
CA ARG A 85 -7.09 -17.58 -9.46
C ARG A 85 -6.91 -18.61 -8.35
N CYS A 86 -6.10 -18.32 -7.33
CA CYS A 86 -5.75 -19.23 -6.26
C CYS A 86 -6.48 -18.84 -4.96
N PRO A 87 -7.52 -19.58 -4.52
CA PRO A 87 -8.27 -19.23 -3.30
C PRO A 87 -7.41 -19.16 -2.03
N SER A 88 -6.41 -20.04 -1.89
CA SER A 88 -5.48 -20.00 -0.75
C SER A 88 -4.61 -18.75 -0.77
N ALA A 89 -4.07 -18.36 -1.93
CA ALA A 89 -3.30 -17.13 -2.07
C ALA A 89 -4.14 -15.88 -1.75
N ARG A 90 -5.41 -15.85 -2.17
CA ARG A 90 -6.34 -14.77 -1.81
C ARG A 90 -6.60 -14.71 -0.30
N LYS A 91 -6.77 -15.86 0.36
CA LYS A 91 -6.94 -15.93 1.82
C LYS A 91 -5.71 -15.39 2.55
N VAL A 92 -4.52 -15.74 2.10
CA VAL A 92 -3.26 -15.24 2.68
C VAL A 92 -3.14 -13.72 2.51
N ALA A 93 -3.44 -13.20 1.32
CA ALA A 93 -3.43 -11.75 1.07
C ALA A 93 -4.45 -11.00 1.95
N ASP A 94 -5.67 -11.50 2.08
CA ASP A 94 -6.68 -10.92 2.99
C ASP A 94 -6.20 -10.93 4.45
N GLN A 95 -5.59 -12.03 4.88
CA GLN A 95 -5.03 -12.14 6.22
C GLN A 95 -3.88 -11.15 6.45
N GLN A 96 -3.00 -10.96 5.47
CA GLN A 96 -1.91 -9.97 5.53
C GLN A 96 -2.46 -8.55 5.73
N VAL A 97 -3.44 -8.14 4.93
CA VAL A 97 -4.10 -6.83 5.06
C VAL A 97 -4.78 -6.68 6.43
N ARG A 98 -5.47 -7.71 6.92
CA ARG A 98 -6.12 -7.68 8.25
C ARG A 98 -5.10 -7.53 9.37
N CYS A 99 -4.03 -8.33 9.37
CA CYS A 99 -2.93 -8.20 10.35
C CYS A 99 -2.38 -6.76 10.35
N ARG A 100 -2.17 -6.18 9.17
CA ARG A 100 -1.68 -4.81 9.07
C ARG A 100 -2.64 -3.77 9.63
N ILE A 101 -3.94 -3.93 9.42
CA ILE A 101 -4.95 -3.06 10.03
C ILE A 101 -4.92 -3.16 11.57
N TRP A 102 -4.70 -4.35 12.13
CA TRP A 102 -4.51 -4.50 13.57
C TRP A 102 -3.25 -3.80 14.07
N ASP A 103 -2.12 -3.92 13.35
CA ASP A 103 -0.89 -3.20 13.70
C ASP A 103 -1.09 -1.68 13.65
N ILE A 104 -1.78 -1.18 12.62
CA ILE A 104 -2.14 0.24 12.48
C ILE A 104 -3.00 0.70 13.68
N LYS A 105 -4.01 -0.08 14.06
CA LYS A 105 -4.84 0.22 15.23
C LYS A 105 -4.02 0.26 16.52
N GLY A 106 -3.08 -0.68 16.69
CA GLY A 106 -2.16 -0.71 17.82
C GLY A 106 -1.27 0.53 17.89
N MET A 107 -0.70 0.93 16.76
CA MET A 107 0.13 2.15 16.66
C MET A 107 -0.68 3.40 17.00
N ILE A 108 -1.87 3.58 16.41
CA ILE A 108 -2.74 4.73 16.70
C ILE A 108 -3.11 4.80 18.19
N ALA A 109 -3.46 3.65 18.80
CA ALA A 109 -3.78 3.60 20.23
C ALA A 109 -2.58 4.00 21.10
N SER A 110 -1.37 3.57 20.74
CA SER A 110 -0.15 3.93 21.47
C SER A 110 0.18 5.43 21.36
N THR A 111 0.03 6.03 20.18
CA THR A 111 0.27 7.47 19.95
C THR A 111 -0.69 8.33 20.75
N ILE A 112 -1.99 8.00 20.74
CA ILE A 112 -3.00 8.71 21.54
C ILE A 112 -2.70 8.60 23.04
N CYS A 113 -2.30 7.42 23.52
CA CYS A 113 -1.90 7.25 24.92
C CYS A 113 -0.68 8.09 25.30
N SER A 114 0.32 8.24 24.41
CA SER A 114 1.48 9.10 24.67
C SER A 114 1.13 10.59 24.68
N GLU A 115 0.29 11.05 23.75
CA GLU A 115 -0.16 12.46 23.69
C GLU A 115 -0.99 12.83 24.92
N LEU A 116 -1.95 12.00 25.32
CA LEU A 116 -2.76 12.24 26.52
C LEU A 116 -1.93 12.24 27.82
N ARG A 117 -0.80 11.52 27.84
CA ARG A 117 0.14 11.53 28.98
C ARG A 117 0.94 12.83 29.05
N ALA A 118 1.22 13.46 27.90
CA ALA A 118 1.94 14.73 27.83
C ALA A 118 1.07 15.93 28.23
N TYR A 119 -0.25 15.84 28.08
CA TYR A 119 -1.22 16.90 28.44
C TYR A 119 -1.75 16.81 29.88
N ARG A 120 -1.28 15.85 30.68
CA ARG A 120 -1.61 15.73 32.10
C ARG A 120 -0.50 16.40 32.93
N VAL A 121 -0.49 17.74 32.94
CA VAL A 121 0.31 18.58 33.86
C VAL A 121 -0.63 19.39 34.73
#